data_AF-A0A0U1YGY0-F1
#
_entry.id   AF-A0A0U1YGY0-F1
#
_cell.length_a   1.000
_cell.length_b   1.000
_cell.length_c   1.000
_cell.angle_alpha   90.00
_cell.angle_beta   90.00
_cell.angle_gamma   90.00
#
_symmetry.space_group_name_H-M   'P 1'
#
loop_
_entity.id
_entity.type
_entity.pdbx_description
1 polymer ?
#
loop_
_entity_poly.entity_id
_entity_poly.type
_entity_poly.pdbx_seq_one_letter_code
_entity_poly.pdbx_strand_id
1 'polypeptide(L)'
;MFFIILFICIMLILMNLYFNIMLKKNREKSLPVECGFDPLINKRLPFSINFFLISLVFLIFDVEIVLIMPMIFILKNIMPLISLIMFIYFLFMLLIGLLMEWYLGYLEWLN
;
A
#
# COMPACT_ATOMS: atom_id res chain seq x y z
N MET A 1 -9.63 -19.25 -18.79
CA MET A 1 -9.31 -17.81 -18.98
C MET A 1 -8.03 -17.41 -18.26
N PHE A 2 -7.88 -17.67 -16.96
CA PHE A 2 -6.66 -17.37 -16.20
C PHE A 2 -5.37 -17.95 -16.83
N PHE A 3 -5.37 -19.24 -17.19
CA PHE A 3 -4.22 -19.88 -17.85
C PHE A 3 -3.84 -19.27 -19.20
N ILE A 4 -4.83 -18.74 -19.94
CA ILE A 4 -4.59 -18.09 -21.24
C ILE A 4 -3.90 -16.75 -21.04
N ILE A 5 -4.35 -15.97 -20.04
CA ILE A 5 -3.73 -14.68 -19.68
C ILE A 5 -2.29 -14.90 -19.23
N LEU A 6 -2.05 -15.90 -18.37
CA LEU A 6 -0.72 -16.22 -17.87
C LEU A 6 0.23 -16.62 -19.00
N PHE A 7 -0.27 -17.42 -19.96
CA PHE A 7 0.48 -17.81 -21.16
C PHE A 7 0.86 -16.60 -22.02
N ILE A 8 -0.07 -15.67 -22.24
CA ILE A 8 0.19 -14.44 -23.00
C ILE A 8 1.25 -13.58 -22.31
N CYS A 9 1.16 -13.39 -20.99
CA CYS A 9 2.15 -12.62 -20.23
C CYS A 9 3.56 -13.22 -20.33
N ILE A 10 3.68 -14.54 -20.22
CA ILE A 10 4.97 -15.23 -20.35
C ILE A 10 5.54 -15.05 -21.76
N MET A 11 4.71 -15.19 -22.79
CA MET A 11 5.16 -15.02 -24.18
C MET A 11 5.65 -13.59 -24.46
N LEU A 12 4.96 -12.57 -23.93
CA LEU A 12 5.39 -11.17 -24.06
C LEU A 12 6.74 -10.91 -23.38
N ILE A 13 6.96 -11.48 -22.20
CA ILE A 13 8.24 -11.37 -21.48
C ILE A 13 9.36 -12.04 -22.28
N LEU A 14 9.12 -13.25 -22.81
CA LEU A 14 10.10 -13.98 -23.62
C LEU A 14 10.45 -13.25 -24.92
N MET A 15 9.46 -12.68 -25.61
CA MET A 15 9.69 -11.87 -26.80
C MET A 15 10.54 -10.64 -26.48
N ASN A 16 10.25 -9.92 -25.39
CA ASN A 16 11.03 -8.74 -24.98
C ASN A 16 12.49 -9.10 -24.65
N LEU A 17 12.71 -10.19 -23.91
CA LEU A 17 14.07 -10.68 -23.62
C LEU A 17 14.83 -11.05 -24.90
N TYR A 18 14.18 -11.72 -25.85
CA TYR A 18 14.79 -12.04 -27.14
C TYR A 18 15.21 -10.79 -27.91
N PHE A 19 14.32 -9.79 -28.00
CA PHE A 19 14.66 -8.51 -28.65
C PHE A 19 15.77 -7.74 -27.93
N ASN A 20 15.80 -7.76 -26.60
CA ASN A 20 16.83 -7.08 -25.81
C ASN A 20 18.23 -7.69 -26.04
N ILE A 21 18.34 -9.00 -26.23
CA ILE A 21 19.61 -9.66 -26.55
C ILE A 21 20.16 -9.18 -27.91
N MET A 22 19.27 -8.94 -28.88
CA MET A 22 19.66 -8.47 -30.21
C MET A 22 20.11 -7.00 -30.23
N LEU A 23 19.79 -6.21 -29.20
CA LEU A 23 20.18 -4.81 -29.11
C LEU A 23 21.60 -4.67 -28.58
N LYS A 24 22.45 -3.93 -29.31
CA LYS A 24 23.81 -3.59 -28.87
C LYS A 24 23.73 -2.67 -27.64
N LYS A 25 24.12 -3.19 -26.48
CA LYS A 25 24.14 -2.45 -25.21
C LYS A 25 25.32 -1.48 -25.20
N ASN A 26 25.04 -0.18 -25.33
CA ASN A 26 26.04 0.86 -25.11
C ASN A 26 26.10 1.18 -23.62
N ARG A 27 27.32 1.29 -23.06
CA ARG A 27 27.55 1.61 -21.64
C ARG A 27 26.81 2.87 -21.18
N GLU A 28 26.73 3.88 -22.05
CA GLU A 28 26.08 5.15 -21.75
C GLU A 28 24.55 5.03 -21.64
N LYS A 29 23.93 4.09 -22.39
CA LYS A 29 22.48 3.80 -22.27
C LYS A 29 22.14 3.03 -21.00
N SER A 30 23.12 2.39 -20.37
CA SER A 30 22.95 1.66 -19.11
C SER A 30 23.26 2.52 -17.88
N LEU A 31 23.60 3.80 -18.05
CA LEU A 31 23.76 4.73 -16.93
C LEU A 31 22.38 5.15 -16.41
N PRO A 32 22.21 5.26 -15.07
CA PRO A 32 20.93 5.61 -14.46
C PRO A 32 20.57 7.09 -14.62
N VAL A 33 21.54 7.95 -14.96
CA VAL A 33 21.36 9.41 -15.04
C VAL A 33 22.05 9.97 -16.27
N GLU A 34 21.38 10.89 -16.95
CA GLU A 34 21.84 11.50 -18.21
C GLU A 34 23.01 12.47 -18.02
N CYS A 35 23.17 13.06 -16.84
CA CYS A 35 24.18 14.07 -16.56
C CYS A 35 25.55 13.51 -16.12
N GLY A 36 25.78 12.19 -16.21
CA GLY A 36 27.07 11.57 -15.87
C GLY A 36 27.43 11.64 -14.38
N PHE A 37 26.47 11.99 -13.52
CA PHE A 37 26.65 11.85 -12.08
C PHE A 37 26.56 10.37 -11.72
N ASP A 38 27.63 9.84 -11.12
CA ASP A 38 27.54 8.57 -10.43
C ASP A 38 26.44 8.69 -9.37
N PRO A 39 25.54 7.70 -9.23
CA PRO A 39 24.56 7.70 -8.16
C PRO A 39 25.33 7.61 -6.83
N LEU A 40 25.63 8.76 -6.23
CA LEU A 40 26.17 8.90 -4.89
C LEU A 40 25.07 8.57 -3.89
N ILE A 41 24.64 7.31 -3.88
CA ILE A 41 23.61 6.83 -2.96
C ILE A 41 24.34 6.04 -1.88
N ASN A 42 24.62 6.70 -0.76
CA ASN A 42 24.77 5.98 0.49
C ASN A 42 23.45 5.24 0.73
N LYS A 43 23.49 3.90 0.81
CA LYS A 43 22.32 3.02 1.03
C LYS A 43 21.54 3.30 2.33
N ARG A 44 22.00 4.25 3.15
CA ARG A 44 21.49 4.62 4.47
C ARG A 44 21.12 6.11 4.56
N LEU A 45 20.68 6.72 3.46
CA LEU A 45 20.07 8.04 3.54
C LEU A 45 18.80 7.92 4.40
N PRO A 46 18.63 8.75 5.45
CA PRO A 46 17.41 8.73 6.22
C PRO A 46 16.24 9.09 5.29
N PHE A 47 15.35 8.13 5.11
CA PHE A 47 14.09 8.33 4.41
C PHE A 47 13.14 9.15 5.28
N SER A 48 12.19 9.86 4.68
CA SER A 48 11.27 10.67 5.48
C SER A 48 10.37 9.78 6.34
N ILE A 49 10.36 10.08 7.64
CA ILE A 49 9.59 9.35 8.67
C ILE A 49 8.09 9.39 8.35
N ASN A 50 7.63 10.39 7.60
CA ASN A 50 6.24 10.55 7.20
C ASN A 50 5.72 9.34 6.40
N PHE A 51 6.52 8.77 5.49
CA PHE A 51 6.09 7.59 4.74
C PHE A 51 5.97 6.35 5.63
N PHE A 52 6.83 6.25 6.65
CA PHE A 52 6.72 5.18 7.65
C PHE A 52 5.44 5.34 8.48
N LEU A 53 5.14 6.56 8.95
CA LEU A 53 3.91 6.85 9.70
C LEU A 53 2.65 6.52 8.89
N ILE A 54 2.60 6.93 7.62
CA ILE A 54 1.48 6.60 6.72
C ILE A 54 1.32 5.09 6.57
N SER A 55 2.41 4.34 6.40
CA SER A 55 2.35 2.87 6.28
C SER A 55 1.84 2.20 7.55
N LEU A 56 2.21 2.73 8.72
CA LEU A 56 1.78 2.21 10.02
C LEU A 56 0.30 2.47 10.26
N VAL A 57 -0.15 3.70 9.98
CA VAL A 57 -1.57 4.08 10.08
C VAL A 57 -2.42 3.27 9.11
N PHE A 58 -1.96 3.06 7.87
CA PHE A 58 -2.64 2.20 6.91
C PHE A 58 -2.80 0.76 7.41
N LEU A 59 -1.76 0.19 8.03
CA LEU A 59 -1.80 -1.16 8.57
C LEU A 59 -2.83 -1.29 9.71
N ILE A 60 -2.91 -0.29 10.59
CA ILE A 60 -3.90 -0.27 11.68
C ILE A 60 -5.31 -0.21 11.08
N PHE A 61 -5.57 0.70 10.14
CA PHE A 61 -6.87 0.83 9.50
C PHE A 61 -7.31 -0.44 8.75
N ASP A 62 -6.37 -1.18 8.13
CA ASP A 62 -6.69 -2.44 7.46
C ASP A 62 -7.17 -3.50 8.48
N VAL A 63 -6.52 -3.58 9.65
CA VAL A 63 -6.95 -4.46 10.75
C VAL A 63 -8.33 -4.06 11.29
N GLU A 64 -8.60 -2.76 11.41
CA GLU A 64 -9.92 -2.26 11.84
C GLU A 64 -11.03 -2.67 10.87
N ILE A 65 -10.79 -2.57 9.56
CA ILE A 65 -11.77 -2.99 8.54
C ILE A 65 -12.03 -4.50 8.63
N VAL A 66 -10.99 -5.30 8.84
CA VAL A 66 -11.13 -6.75 9.05
C VAL A 66 -12.03 -7.06 10.26
N LEU A 67 -11.95 -6.28 11.33
CA LEU A 67 -12.82 -6.42 12.51
C LEU A 67 -14.26 -5.97 12.25
N ILE A 68 -14.48 -4.96 11.40
CA ILE A 68 -15.81 -4.47 11.02
C ILE A 68 -16.56 -5.51 10.16
N MET A 69 -15.87 -6.21 9.26
CA MET A 69 -16.49 -7.11 8.28
C MET A 69 -17.40 -8.21 8.89
N PRO A 70 -17.00 -8.97 9.93
CA PRO A 70 -17.87 -9.97 10.54
C PRO A 70 -19.08 -9.37 11.27
N MET A 71 -18.98 -8.14 11.77
CA MET A 71 -20.10 -7.47 12.46
C MET A 71 -21.31 -7.24 11.55
N ILE A 72 -21.08 -7.04 10.24
CA ILE A 72 -22.14 -6.88 9.24
C ILE A 72 -23.01 -8.14 9.17
N PHE A 73 -22.41 -9.32 9.29
CA PHE A 73 -23.15 -10.59 9.29
C PHE A 73 -23.89 -10.83 10.62
N ILE A 74 -23.30 -10.40 11.74
CA ILE A 74 -23.88 -10.54 13.09
C ILE A 74 -25.15 -9.69 13.23
N LEU A 75 -25.15 -8.46 12.69
CA LEU A 75 -26.32 -7.56 12.68
C LEU A 75 -27.55 -8.20 12.03
N LYS A 76 -27.35 -9.11 11.07
CA LYS A 76 -28.44 -9.78 10.36
C LYS A 76 -29.06 -10.95 11.13
N ASN A 77 -28.31 -11.59 12.02
CA ASN A 77 -28.68 -12.90 12.59
C ASN A 77 -29.04 -12.87 14.10
N ILE A 78 -28.46 -11.94 14.87
CA ILE A 78 -28.64 -11.85 16.33
C ILE A 78 -29.44 -10.59 16.66
N MET A 79 -30.33 -10.68 17.68
CA MET A 79 -31.07 -9.58 18.34
C MET A 79 -30.66 -8.18 17.83
N PRO A 80 -31.37 -7.63 16.82
CA PRO A 80 -30.84 -6.55 15.98
C PRO A 80 -30.56 -5.26 16.76
N LEU A 81 -31.26 -5.04 17.87
CA LEU A 81 -31.08 -3.84 18.69
C LEU A 81 -29.76 -3.85 19.47
N ILE A 82 -29.40 -4.99 20.06
CA ILE A 82 -28.19 -5.12 20.89
C ILE A 82 -26.95 -5.14 19.99
N SER A 83 -26.99 -5.88 18.88
CA SER A 83 -25.90 -5.91 17.91
C SER A 83 -25.66 -4.53 17.27
N LEU A 84 -26.72 -3.76 17.02
CA LEU A 84 -26.63 -2.39 16.51
C LEU A 84 -26.00 -1.42 17.51
N ILE A 85 -26.38 -1.50 18.80
CA ILE A 85 -25.77 -0.68 19.85
C ILE A 85 -24.27 -0.99 19.98
N MET A 86 -23.89 -2.27 19.99
CA MET A 86 -22.48 -2.69 20.07
C MET A 86 -21.68 -2.24 18.84
N PHE A 87 -22.28 -2.30 17.65
CA PHE A 87 -21.66 -1.84 16.41
C PHE A 87 -21.40 -0.33 16.41
N ILE A 88 -22.39 0.46 16.83
CA ILE A 88 -22.26 1.92 16.95
C ILE A 88 -21.20 2.28 17.99
N TYR A 89 -21.18 1.59 19.13
CA TYR A 89 -20.15 1.80 20.16
C TYR A 89 -18.75 1.49 19.63
N PHE A 90 -18.58 0.40 18.89
CA PHE A 90 -17.31 0.03 18.28
C PHE A 90 -16.83 1.08 17.28
N LEU A 91 -17.71 1.52 16.37
CA LEU A 91 -17.39 2.60 15.42
C LEU A 91 -17.02 3.91 16.11
N PHE A 92 -17.70 4.24 17.21
CA PHE A 92 -17.39 5.45 17.99
C PHE A 92 -15.99 5.40 18.61
N MET A 93 -15.57 4.25 19.13
CA MET A 93 -14.20 4.07 19.65
C MET A 93 -13.14 4.25 18.55
N LEU A 94 -13.38 3.71 17.36
CA LEU A 94 -12.48 3.88 16.21
C LEU A 94 -12.40 5.35 15.76
N LEU A 95 -13.54 6.04 15.69
CA LEU A 95 -13.61 7.47 15.36
C LEU A 95 -12.80 8.33 16.34
N ILE A 96 -12.87 8.04 17.64
CA ILE A 96 -12.07 8.77 18.64
C ILE A 96 -10.58 8.55 18.41
N GLY A 97 -10.15 7.31 18.11
CA GLY A 97 -8.75 7.01 17.80
C GLY A 97 -8.24 7.84 16.62
N LEU A 98 -8.99 7.87 15.52
CA LEU A 98 -8.66 8.64 14.33
C LEU A 98 -8.60 10.14 14.61
N LEU A 99 -9.57 10.68 15.36
CA LEU A 99 -9.58 12.10 15.74
C LEU A 99 -8.36 12.47 16.60
N MET A 100 -7.93 11.59 17.51
CA MET A 100 -6.72 11.79 18.32
C MET A 100 -5.46 11.79 17.46
N GLU A 101 -5.33 10.86 16.52
CA GLU A 101 -4.20 10.83 15.58
C GLU A 101 -4.13 12.08 14.71
N TRP A 102 -5.29 12.57 14.27
CA TRP A 102 -5.36 13.80 13.49
C TRP A 102 -4.99 15.04 14.30
N TYR A 103 -5.49 15.15 15.53
CA TYR A 103 -5.14 16.25 16.44
C TYR A 103 -3.64 16.29 16.78
N LEU A 104 -2.99 15.12 16.83
CA LEU A 104 -1.55 15.01 17.08
C LEU A 104 -0.68 15.32 15.84
N GLY A 105 -1.29 15.58 14.69
CA GLY A 105 -0.56 15.99 13.48
C GLY A 105 0.22 14.87 12.79
N TYR A 106 0.02 13.61 13.16
CA TYR A 106 0.72 12.48 12.52
C TYR A 106 0.35 12.28 11.04
N LEU A 107 -0.79 12.84 10.64
CA LEU A 107 -1.32 12.81 9.27
C LEU A 107 -0.95 14.06 8.45
N GLU A 108 -0.29 15.06 9.05
CA GLU A 108 0.08 16.27 8.33
C GLU A 108 1.30 16.01 7.45
N TRP A 109 1.08 16.05 6.14
CA TRP A 109 2.13 15.96 5.15
C TRP A 109 2.44 17.38 4.68
N LEU A 110 3.46 17.99 5.29
CA LEU A 110 4.05 19.31 5.01
C LEU A 110 3.49 20.48 5.84
N ASN A 111 4.28 20.89 6.83
CA ASN A 111 4.61 22.30 7.09
C ASN A 111 6.13 22.46 6.96
#